data_AF-A0A378UKG6-F1
#
_entry.id   AF-A0A378UKG6-F1
#
_cell.length_a   1.000
_cell.length_b   1.000
_cell.length_c   1.000
_cell.angle_alpha   90.00
_cell.angle_beta   90.00
_cell.angle_gamma   90.00
#
_symmetry.space_group_name_H-M   'P 1'
#
loop_
_entity.id
_entity.type
_entity.pdbx_description
1 polymer ?
#
loop_
_entity_poly.entity_id
_entity_poly.type
_entity_poly.pdbx_seq_one_letter_code
_entity_poly.pdbx_strand_id
1 'polypeptide(L)'
;MQNIIYLYDPLCGWCYGASAGLAKLAADPQNHIRLQATGLFSRSNRVMDAEFAGYAWANDQRIAQLTGLEFSEAYRRHVLETPGAFDSWYLVQGMTAVAQTAPERQLEMLEKFQTARYVDGRQNAGKDTVAAILTENGLAEAAALLDTPDLTAAAEREIQAGQALMRQHGLRGVPGLLVRETDGGTWRVEDSGVLFA
;
A
#
# COMPACT_ATOMS: atom_id res chain seq x y z
N MET A 1 3.23 -11.15 22.72
CA MET A 1 3.35 -10.20 21.60
C MET A 1 2.93 -10.94 20.36
N GLN A 2 1.89 -10.49 19.68
CA GLN A 2 1.40 -11.07 18.44
C GLN A 2 2.19 -10.49 17.26
N ASN A 3 2.71 -11.35 16.39
CA ASN A 3 3.32 -10.94 15.14
C ASN A 3 2.26 -10.87 14.05
N ILE A 4 2.22 -9.77 13.31
CA ILE A 4 1.26 -9.53 12.23
C ILE A 4 2.03 -9.17 10.96
N ILE A 5 1.74 -9.85 9.85
CA ILE A 5 2.16 -9.40 8.52
C ILE A 5 0.94 -8.82 7.82
N TYR A 6 1.02 -7.54 7.50
CA TYR A 6 0.04 -6.83 6.68
C TYR A 6 0.49 -6.89 5.21
N LEU A 7 -0.22 -7.69 4.43
CA LEU A 7 -0.03 -7.84 2.99
C LEU A 7 -0.85 -6.78 2.25
N TYR A 8 -0.20 -5.95 1.45
CA TYR A 8 -0.83 -4.78 0.85
C TYR A 8 -0.31 -4.46 -0.56
N ASP A 9 -1.03 -3.58 -1.25
CA ASP A 9 -0.53 -2.83 -2.39
C ASP A 9 -0.87 -1.33 -2.19
N PRO A 10 0.07 -0.39 -2.39
CA PRO A 10 -0.18 1.05 -2.21
C PRO A 10 -1.36 1.62 -3.01
N LEU A 11 -1.71 1.03 -4.17
CA LEU A 11 -2.81 1.48 -5.02
C LEU A 11 -4.14 0.75 -4.75
N CYS A 12 -4.20 -0.12 -3.75
CA CYS A 12 -5.43 -0.83 -3.39
C CYS A 12 -6.35 0.05 -2.53
N GLY A 13 -7.53 0.37 -3.04
CA GLY A 13 -8.53 1.16 -2.30
C GLY A 13 -8.96 0.50 -0.99
N TRP A 14 -9.09 -0.83 -0.94
CA TRP A 14 -9.38 -1.55 0.30
C TRP A 14 -8.21 -1.52 1.30
N CYS A 15 -6.96 -1.42 0.84
CA CYS A 15 -5.82 -1.19 1.73
C CYS A 15 -5.86 0.22 2.33
N TYR A 16 -6.30 1.23 1.56
CA TYR A 16 -6.57 2.57 2.10
C TYR A 16 -7.72 2.55 3.10
N GLY A 17 -8.82 1.86 2.77
CA GLY A 17 -9.94 1.59 3.68
C GLY A 17 -9.53 1.00 5.04
N ALA A 18 -8.51 0.15 5.03
CA ALA A 18 -7.99 -0.51 6.23
C ALA A 18 -7.04 0.37 7.08
N SER A 19 -6.69 1.59 6.63
CA SER A 19 -5.67 2.44 7.27
C SER A 19 -5.95 2.70 8.76
N ALA A 20 -7.19 3.06 9.11
CA ALA A 20 -7.57 3.32 10.51
C ALA A 20 -7.47 2.06 11.39
N GLY A 21 -7.95 0.92 10.90
CA GLY A 21 -7.84 -0.36 11.61
C GLY A 21 -6.38 -0.80 11.78
N LEU A 22 -5.56 -0.61 10.75
CA LEU A 22 -4.14 -0.90 10.80
C LEU A 22 -3.40 0.00 11.79
N ALA A 23 -3.72 1.29 11.83
CA ALA A 23 -3.16 2.23 12.81
C ALA A 23 -3.55 1.85 14.25
N LYS A 24 -4.79 1.41 14.47
CA LYS A 24 -5.25 0.90 15.77
C LYS A 24 -4.48 -0.36 16.18
N LEU A 25 -4.28 -1.30 15.27
CA LEU A 25 -3.47 -2.50 15.55
C LEU A 25 -2.01 -2.13 15.86
N ALA A 26 -1.44 -1.17 15.15
CA ALA A 26 -0.05 -0.73 15.34
C ALA A 26 0.17 0.02 16.66
N ALA A 27 -0.88 0.68 17.18
CA ALA A 27 -0.83 1.40 18.45
C ALA A 27 -0.88 0.47 19.67
N ASP A 28 -1.32 -0.78 19.50
CA ASP A 28 -1.32 -1.77 20.58
C ASP A 28 0.11 -2.30 20.80
N PRO A 29 0.73 -2.08 21.97
CA PRO A 29 2.10 -2.55 22.25
C PRO A 29 2.23 -4.07 22.29
N GLN A 30 1.13 -4.81 22.30
CA GLN A 30 1.15 -6.26 22.18
C GLN A 30 1.36 -6.73 20.74
N ASN A 31 1.20 -5.85 19.75
CA ASN A 31 1.32 -6.19 18.33
C ASN A 31 2.65 -5.74 17.75
N HIS A 32 3.26 -6.62 16.96
CA HIS A 32 4.38 -6.29 16.09
C HIS A 32 3.94 -6.42 14.64
N ILE A 33 3.79 -5.28 13.96
CA ILE A 33 3.30 -5.25 12.58
C ILE A 33 4.46 -5.08 11.60
N ARG A 34 4.55 -6.02 10.66
CA ARG A 34 5.40 -5.92 9.48
C ARG A 34 4.53 -5.64 8.26
N LEU A 35 4.86 -4.59 7.52
CA LEU A 35 4.29 -4.32 6.21
C LEU A 35 4.99 -5.20 5.18
N GLN A 36 4.23 -5.81 4.28
CA GLN A 36 4.75 -6.63 3.19
C GLN A 36 4.03 -6.29 1.89
N ALA A 37 4.73 -5.65 0.95
CA ALA A 37 4.13 -5.32 -0.34
C ALA A 37 3.96 -6.58 -1.20
N THR A 38 2.82 -6.72 -1.87
CA THR A 38 2.53 -7.86 -2.76
C THR A 38 2.75 -7.52 -4.23
N GLY A 39 2.84 -6.22 -4.55
CA GLY A 39 2.94 -5.74 -5.92
C GLY A 39 1.77 -6.19 -6.79
N LEU A 40 0.55 -6.25 -6.22
CA LEU A 40 -0.67 -6.65 -6.93
C LEU A 40 -0.86 -5.88 -8.24
N PHE A 41 -0.47 -4.61 -8.26
CA PHE A 41 -0.57 -3.73 -9.42
C PHE A 41 0.78 -3.33 -10.02
N SER A 42 1.88 -3.89 -9.53
CA SER A 42 3.23 -3.52 -9.96
C SER A 42 3.54 -4.11 -11.34
N ARG A 43 4.08 -3.28 -12.25
CA ARG A 43 4.42 -3.67 -13.64
C ARG A 43 3.25 -4.32 -14.37
N SER A 44 2.03 -3.89 -14.05
CA SER A 44 0.80 -4.49 -14.58
C SER A 44 0.52 -4.11 -16.05
N ASN A 45 1.21 -3.08 -16.56
CA ASN A 45 0.91 -2.41 -17.83
C ASN A 45 -0.55 -1.93 -17.95
N ARG A 46 -1.28 -1.83 -16.83
CA ARG A 46 -2.66 -1.33 -16.81
C ARG A 46 -2.64 0.18 -17.00
N VAL A 47 -3.49 0.64 -17.90
CA VAL A 47 -3.79 2.06 -18.08
C VAL A 47 -5.17 2.34 -17.49
N MET A 48 -5.33 3.53 -16.92
CA MET A 48 -6.64 4.03 -16.50
C MET A 48 -7.49 4.34 -17.75
N ASP A 49 -8.44 3.47 -18.06
CA ASP A 49 -9.49 3.69 -19.04
C ASP A 49 -10.84 3.97 -18.35
N ALA A 50 -11.86 4.35 -19.13
CA ALA A 50 -13.16 4.75 -18.59
C ALA A 50 -13.89 3.60 -17.87
N GLU A 51 -13.73 2.35 -18.34
CA GLU A 51 -14.36 1.18 -17.73
C GLU A 51 -13.72 0.91 -16.35
N PHE A 52 -12.39 0.86 -16.31
CA PHE A 52 -11.65 0.64 -15.08
C PHE A 52 -11.84 1.79 -14.09
N ALA A 53 -11.89 3.04 -14.56
CA ALA A 53 -12.20 4.20 -13.72
C ALA A 53 -13.58 4.09 -13.07
N GLY A 54 -14.60 3.68 -13.83
CA GLY A 54 -15.94 3.45 -13.30
C GLY A 54 -15.98 2.33 -12.26
N TYR A 55 -15.27 1.22 -12.51
CA TYR A 55 -15.13 0.12 -11.56
C TYR A 55 -14.39 0.52 -10.28
N ALA A 56 -13.27 1.24 -10.40
CA ALA A 56 -12.50 1.75 -9.27
C ALA A 56 -13.37 2.68 -8.41
N TRP A 57 -14.00 3.67 -9.03
CA TRP A 57 -14.88 4.63 -8.35
C TRP A 57 -16.03 3.95 -7.60
N ALA A 58 -16.67 2.94 -8.19
CA ALA A 58 -17.73 2.19 -7.53
C ALA A 58 -17.24 1.45 -6.28
N ASN A 59 -16.00 0.93 -6.28
CA ASN A 59 -15.39 0.32 -5.09
C ASN A 59 -15.02 1.37 -4.06
N ASP A 60 -14.40 2.47 -4.49
CA ASP A 60 -14.02 3.60 -3.63
C ASP A 60 -15.21 4.15 -2.86
N GLN A 61 -16.38 4.28 -3.50
CA GLN A 61 -17.61 4.72 -2.84
C GLN A 61 -18.14 3.72 -1.79
N ARG A 62 -17.95 2.41 -2.01
CA ARG A 62 -18.29 1.40 -0.99
C ARG A 62 -17.34 1.51 0.21
N ILE A 63 -16.06 1.73 -0.05
CA ILE A 63 -15.05 1.92 1.01
C ILE A 63 -15.39 3.18 1.81
N ALA A 64 -15.70 4.30 1.15
CA ALA A 64 -16.10 5.55 1.80
C ALA A 64 -17.32 5.36 2.71
N GLN A 65 -18.35 4.65 2.23
CA GLN A 65 -19.55 4.35 3.02
C GLN A 65 -19.26 3.48 4.25
N LEU A 66 -18.35 2.51 4.13
CA LEU A 66 -18.00 1.59 5.21
C LEU A 66 -17.09 2.24 6.25
N THR A 67 -16.15 3.07 5.81
CA THR A 67 -15.00 3.53 6.63
C THR A 67 -15.07 5.00 7.00
N GLY A 68 -15.88 5.81 6.30
CA GLY A 68 -15.89 7.25 6.42
C GLY A 68 -14.70 7.97 5.79
N LEU A 69 -13.76 7.25 5.15
CA LEU A 69 -12.63 7.84 4.47
C LEU A 69 -13.04 8.62 3.22
N GLU A 70 -12.28 9.67 2.94
CA GLU A 70 -12.53 10.55 1.79
C GLU A 70 -11.96 9.96 0.50
N PHE A 71 -12.75 10.01 -0.56
CA PHE A 71 -12.31 9.89 -1.94
C PHE A 71 -12.74 11.15 -2.67
N SER A 72 -11.78 12.06 -2.90
CA SER A 72 -12.09 13.43 -3.26
C SER A 72 -12.52 13.58 -4.71
N GLU A 73 -13.12 14.73 -5.03
CA GLU A 73 -13.37 15.11 -6.41
C GLU A 73 -12.07 15.34 -7.20
N ALA A 74 -11.00 15.81 -6.55
CA ALA A 74 -9.70 15.97 -7.18
C ALA A 74 -9.14 14.60 -7.61
N TYR A 75 -9.25 13.57 -6.78
CA TYR A 75 -8.91 12.20 -7.16
C TYR A 75 -9.72 11.72 -8.36
N ARG A 76 -11.04 11.87 -8.31
CA ARG A 76 -11.91 11.46 -9.41
C ARG A 76 -11.50 12.12 -10.74
N ARG A 77 -11.34 13.45 -10.75
CA ARG A 77 -11.07 14.21 -11.98
C ARG A 77 -9.64 14.02 -12.49
N HIS A 78 -8.66 14.10 -11.59
CA HIS A 78 -7.23 14.18 -11.99
C HIS A 78 -6.55 12.81 -12.07
N VAL A 79 -7.14 11.76 -11.48
CA VAL A 79 -6.55 10.41 -11.46
C VAL A 79 -7.43 9.39 -12.17
N LEU A 80 -8.75 9.37 -11.91
CA LEU A 80 -9.62 8.38 -12.55
C LEU A 80 -10.07 8.79 -13.96
N GLU A 81 -10.43 10.07 -14.15
CA GLU A 81 -10.90 10.60 -15.43
C GLU A 81 -9.77 11.08 -16.35
N THR A 82 -8.51 10.97 -15.90
CA THR A 82 -7.32 11.32 -16.67
C THR A 82 -6.53 10.06 -17.04
N PRO A 83 -6.21 9.83 -18.33
CA PRO A 83 -5.36 8.70 -18.72
C PRO A 83 -4.02 8.72 -17.99
N GLY A 84 -3.62 7.56 -17.47
CA GLY A 84 -2.40 7.42 -16.69
C GLY A 84 -2.10 5.96 -16.40
N ALA A 85 -0.85 5.69 -16.02
CA ALA A 85 -0.44 4.36 -15.59
C ALA A 85 -1.10 3.99 -14.26
N PHE A 86 -1.66 2.79 -14.17
CA PHE A 86 -2.07 2.18 -12.91
C PHE A 86 -1.03 1.14 -12.50
N ASP A 87 0.07 1.63 -11.94
CA ASP A 87 1.24 0.82 -11.61
C ASP A 87 1.79 1.20 -10.23
N SER A 88 1.91 0.21 -9.35
CA SER A 88 2.42 0.41 -7.98
C SER A 88 3.94 0.28 -7.87
N TRP A 89 4.68 0.01 -8.95
CA TRP A 89 6.12 -0.25 -8.93
C TRP A 89 6.94 0.83 -8.20
N TYR A 90 6.77 2.10 -8.55
CA TYR A 90 7.50 3.20 -7.90
C TYR A 90 7.05 3.42 -6.46
N LEU A 91 5.78 3.18 -6.15
CA LEU A 91 5.29 3.25 -4.77
C LEU A 91 5.90 2.13 -3.91
N VAL A 92 6.03 0.91 -4.45
CA VAL A 92 6.71 -0.21 -3.77
C VAL A 92 8.20 0.09 -3.60
N GLN A 93 8.87 0.69 -4.59
CA GLN A 93 10.24 1.18 -4.42
C GLN A 93 10.32 2.23 -3.30
N GLY A 94 9.40 3.21 -3.27
CA GLY A 94 9.33 4.22 -2.22
C GLY A 94 9.17 3.61 -0.84
N MET A 95 8.25 2.66 -0.68
CA MET A 95 8.07 1.91 0.58
C MET A 95 9.31 1.10 0.97
N THR A 96 9.97 0.47 -0.01
CA THR A 96 11.23 -0.26 0.22
C THR A 96 12.35 0.67 0.66
N ALA A 97 12.43 1.88 0.09
CA ALA A 97 13.42 2.88 0.46
C ALA A 97 13.18 3.40 1.88
N VAL A 98 11.91 3.66 2.25
CA VAL A 98 11.55 4.00 3.63
C VAL A 98 11.91 2.88 4.59
N ALA A 99 11.66 1.62 4.24
CA ALA A 99 12.07 0.48 5.07
C ALA A 99 13.58 0.41 5.32
N GLN A 100 14.41 0.90 4.38
CA GLN A 100 15.87 0.91 4.52
C GLN A 100 16.42 2.13 5.27
N THR A 101 15.71 3.26 5.23
CA THR A 101 16.23 4.56 5.71
C THR A 101 15.51 5.08 6.96
N ALA A 102 14.22 4.80 7.10
CA ALA A 102 13.36 5.22 8.20
C ALA A 102 12.27 4.14 8.47
N PRO A 103 12.66 2.91 8.88
CA PRO A 103 11.75 1.77 8.98
C PRO A 103 10.55 2.03 9.91
N GLU A 104 10.70 2.87 10.92
CA GLU A 104 9.65 3.28 11.85
C GLU A 104 8.56 4.15 11.20
N ARG A 105 8.85 4.78 10.05
CA ARG A 105 7.91 5.65 9.31
C ARG A 105 7.17 4.95 8.18
N GLN A 106 7.33 3.64 8.00
CA GLN A 106 6.68 2.91 6.91
C GLN A 106 5.15 3.05 6.93
N LEU A 107 4.51 2.85 8.08
CA LEU A 107 3.05 2.95 8.16
C LEU A 107 2.55 4.37 7.83
N GLU A 108 3.21 5.38 8.39
CA GLU A 108 2.95 6.79 8.08
C GLU A 108 3.10 7.05 6.57
N MET A 109 4.18 6.56 5.96
CA MET A 109 4.44 6.81 4.54
C MET A 109 3.42 6.11 3.63
N LEU A 110 2.95 4.92 3.99
CA LEU A 110 1.86 4.26 3.24
C LEU A 110 0.61 5.13 3.22
N GLU A 111 0.20 5.67 4.37
CA GLU A 111 -0.94 6.58 4.49
C GLU A 111 -0.73 7.85 3.66
N LYS A 112 0.47 8.44 3.67
CA LYS A 112 0.80 9.62 2.86
C LYS A 112 0.71 9.35 1.36
N PHE A 113 1.20 8.20 0.89
CA PHE A 113 1.06 7.82 -0.51
C PHE A 113 -0.39 7.61 -0.93
N GLN A 114 -1.20 7.01 -0.06
CA GLN A 114 -2.62 6.79 -0.32
C GLN A 114 -3.40 8.11 -0.29
N THR A 115 -3.15 8.97 0.69
CA THR A 115 -3.76 10.32 0.79
C THR A 115 -3.43 11.17 -0.43
N ALA A 116 -2.16 11.17 -0.85
CA ALA A 116 -1.72 11.86 -2.06
C ALA A 116 -2.54 11.46 -3.30
N ARG A 117 -2.96 10.20 -3.38
CA ARG A 117 -3.80 9.70 -4.47
C ARG A 117 -5.27 10.03 -4.25
N TYR A 118 -5.86 9.48 -3.18
CA TYR A 118 -7.31 9.41 -2.97
C TYR A 118 -7.92 10.73 -2.49
N VAL A 119 -7.12 11.60 -1.88
CA VAL A 119 -7.55 12.91 -1.39
C VAL A 119 -6.95 14.04 -2.22
N ASP A 120 -5.63 14.07 -2.38
CA ASP A 120 -4.98 15.20 -3.09
C ASP A 120 -5.09 15.10 -4.62
N GLY A 121 -5.51 13.93 -5.14
CA GLY A 121 -5.67 13.70 -6.58
C GLY A 121 -4.37 13.71 -7.38
N ARG A 122 -3.27 13.27 -6.79
CA ARG A 122 -1.96 13.18 -7.45
C ARG A 122 -1.82 11.87 -8.22
N GLN A 123 -1.34 11.95 -9.44
CA GLN A 123 -0.91 10.78 -10.21
C GLN A 123 0.43 10.25 -9.66
N ASN A 124 0.34 9.32 -8.71
CA ASN A 124 1.47 8.82 -7.93
C ASN A 124 2.08 7.49 -8.43
N ALA A 125 1.84 7.11 -9.69
CA ALA A 125 2.45 5.93 -10.31
C ALA A 125 3.87 6.18 -10.85
N GLY A 126 4.25 7.45 -11.07
CA GLY A 126 5.54 7.82 -11.64
C GLY A 126 6.61 8.13 -10.60
N LYS A 127 7.88 7.88 -10.98
CA LYS A 127 9.08 8.15 -10.15
C LYS A 127 9.07 9.54 -9.53
N ASP A 128 8.91 10.58 -10.35
CA ASP A 128 9.06 11.97 -9.92
C ASP A 128 8.00 12.34 -8.88
N THR A 129 6.76 11.88 -9.05
CA THR A 129 5.71 12.09 -8.06
C THR A 129 6.03 11.38 -6.75
N VAL A 130 6.52 10.13 -6.80
CA VAL A 130 6.91 9.38 -5.60
C VAL A 130 8.08 10.07 -4.88
N ALA A 131 9.09 10.51 -5.62
CA ALA A 131 10.24 11.25 -5.09
C ALA A 131 9.80 12.56 -4.40
N ALA A 132 8.88 13.29 -5.04
CA ALA A 132 8.32 14.53 -4.50
C ALA A 132 7.57 14.27 -3.20
N ILE A 133 6.66 13.29 -3.17
CA ILE A 133 5.91 12.93 -1.96
C ILE A 133 6.87 12.54 -0.82
N LEU A 134 7.90 11.72 -1.09
CA LEU A 134 8.91 11.36 -0.07
C LEU A 134 9.64 12.60 0.46
N THR A 135 10.10 13.47 -0.43
CA THR A 135 10.84 14.70 -0.06
C THR A 135 9.97 15.66 0.76
N GLU A 136 8.71 15.86 0.37
CA GLU A 136 7.73 16.67 1.09
C GLU A 136 7.48 16.15 2.52
N ASN A 137 7.65 14.85 2.76
CA ASN A 137 7.53 14.22 4.07
C ASN A 137 8.89 14.05 4.78
N GLY A 138 9.93 14.76 4.34
CA GLY A 138 11.26 14.79 4.98
C GLY A 138 12.11 13.54 4.73
N LEU A 139 11.77 12.72 3.73
CA LEU A 139 12.44 11.46 3.40
C LEU A 139 13.28 11.59 2.12
N ALA A 140 14.07 12.66 2.02
CA ALA A 140 14.91 12.94 0.85
C ALA A 140 15.95 11.84 0.59
N GLU A 141 16.46 11.19 1.64
CA GLU A 141 17.35 10.03 1.51
C GLU A 141 16.65 8.85 0.83
N ALA A 142 15.41 8.54 1.21
CA ALA A 142 14.61 7.51 0.55
C ALA A 142 14.32 7.88 -0.91
N ALA A 143 13.98 9.15 -1.18
CA ALA A 143 13.73 9.64 -2.53
C ALA A 143 14.95 9.48 -3.45
N ALA A 144 16.16 9.70 -2.92
CA ALA A 144 17.41 9.57 -3.67
C ALA A 144 17.75 8.13 -4.09
N LEU A 145 17.15 7.13 -3.43
CA LEU A 145 17.38 5.71 -3.76
C LEU A 145 16.53 5.20 -4.94
N LEU A 146 15.51 5.94 -5.35
CA LEU A 146 14.58 5.51 -6.42
C LEU A 146 15.31 5.25 -7.74
N ASP A 147 15.07 4.07 -8.33
CA ASP A 147 15.74 3.47 -9.50
C ASP A 147 17.24 3.21 -9.36
N THR A 148 17.80 3.27 -8.17
CA THR A 148 19.12 2.67 -7.99
C THR A 148 19.02 1.15 -8.24
N PRO A 149 20.05 0.51 -8.82
CA PRO A 149 20.03 -0.94 -9.06
C PRO A 149 19.76 -1.75 -7.78
N ASP A 150 20.34 -1.33 -6.66
CA ASP A 150 20.19 -2.00 -5.38
C ASP A 150 18.76 -1.90 -4.83
N LEU A 151 18.15 -0.70 -4.89
CA LEU A 151 16.76 -0.53 -4.47
C LEU A 151 15.79 -1.27 -5.38
N THR A 152 16.03 -1.25 -6.69
CA THR A 152 15.24 -2.01 -7.67
C THR A 152 15.24 -3.50 -7.33
N ALA A 153 16.41 -4.08 -7.09
CA ALA A 153 16.54 -5.48 -6.72
C ALA A 153 15.89 -5.78 -5.34
N ALA A 154 15.96 -4.84 -4.40
CA ALA A 154 15.31 -4.97 -3.10
C ALA A 154 13.78 -4.95 -3.21
N ALA A 155 13.21 -4.04 -3.99
CA ALA A 155 11.78 -3.96 -4.23
C ALA A 155 11.23 -5.19 -4.96
N GLU A 156 12.00 -5.75 -5.90
CA GLU A 156 11.65 -7.03 -6.55
C GLU A 156 11.61 -8.19 -5.55
N ARG A 157 12.60 -8.28 -4.64
CA ARG A 157 12.59 -9.29 -3.57
C ARG A 157 11.41 -9.11 -2.62
N GLU A 158 11.05 -7.87 -2.29
CA GLU A 158 9.90 -7.55 -1.45
C GLU A 158 8.60 -8.04 -2.09
N ILE A 159 8.38 -7.74 -3.37
CA ILE A 159 7.21 -8.24 -4.12
C ILE A 159 7.20 -9.77 -4.15
N GLN A 160 8.33 -10.40 -4.46
CA GLN A 160 8.44 -11.86 -4.52
C GLN A 160 8.10 -12.51 -3.17
N ALA A 161 8.55 -11.93 -2.06
CA ALA A 161 8.25 -12.40 -0.72
C ALA A 161 6.75 -12.24 -0.38
N GLY A 162 6.15 -11.10 -0.69
CA GLY A 162 4.71 -10.88 -0.50
C GLY A 162 3.85 -11.84 -1.32
N GLN A 163 4.20 -12.05 -2.59
CA GLN A 163 3.51 -13.03 -3.44
C GLN A 163 3.70 -14.47 -2.97
N ALA A 164 4.87 -14.82 -2.43
CA ALA A 164 5.10 -16.14 -1.86
C ALA A 164 4.21 -16.37 -0.62
N LEU A 165 4.09 -15.39 0.27
CA LEU A 165 3.18 -15.44 1.42
C LEU A 165 1.72 -15.58 0.97
N MET A 166 1.28 -14.81 -0.03
CA MET A 166 -0.06 -14.94 -0.58
C MET A 166 -0.33 -16.36 -1.10
N ARG A 167 0.59 -16.92 -1.90
CA ARG A 167 0.45 -18.28 -2.45
C ARG A 167 0.44 -19.35 -1.36
N GLN A 168 1.35 -19.25 -0.39
CA GLN A 168 1.48 -20.21 0.71
C GLN A 168 0.20 -20.27 1.57
N HIS A 169 -0.50 -19.14 1.70
CA HIS A 169 -1.69 -19.02 2.54
C HIS A 169 -3.00 -18.96 1.75
N GLY A 170 -2.97 -19.19 0.43
CA GLY A 170 -4.16 -19.20 -0.42
C GLY A 170 -4.87 -17.86 -0.58
N LEU A 171 -4.19 -16.73 -0.29
CA LEU A 171 -4.73 -15.39 -0.44
C LEU A 171 -4.73 -14.96 -1.91
N ARG A 172 -5.84 -14.37 -2.36
CA ARG A 172 -6.04 -13.95 -3.77
C ARG A 172 -6.16 -12.43 -3.95
N GLY A 173 -6.06 -11.68 -2.87
CA GLY A 173 -6.17 -10.23 -2.87
C GLY A 173 -5.59 -9.63 -1.60
N VAL A 174 -5.65 -8.30 -1.53
CA VAL A 174 -5.22 -7.49 -0.38
C VAL A 174 -6.35 -6.53 -0.02
N PRO A 175 -6.45 -6.05 1.24
CA PRO A 175 -5.54 -6.29 2.37
C PRO A 175 -5.60 -7.74 2.88
N GLY A 176 -4.45 -8.32 3.18
CA GLY A 176 -4.32 -9.62 3.82
C GLY A 176 -3.64 -9.50 5.18
N LEU A 177 -4.12 -10.27 6.16
CA LEU A 177 -3.52 -10.35 7.49
C LEU A 177 -3.04 -11.78 7.76
N LEU A 178 -1.76 -11.91 8.06
CA LEU A 178 -1.21 -13.13 8.66
C LEU A 178 -0.85 -12.83 10.10
N VAL A 179 -1.27 -13.67 11.03
CA VAL A 179 -1.01 -13.50 12.45
C VAL A 179 -0.33 -14.73 13.05
N ARG A 180 0.46 -14.51 14.10
CA ARG A 180 1.15 -15.55 14.87
C ARG A 180 1.32 -15.12 16.33
N GLU A 181 0.90 -15.96 17.25
CA GLU A 181 0.88 -15.67 18.70
C GLU A 181 2.26 -15.65 19.37
N THR A 182 3.20 -16.47 18.90
CA THR A 182 4.56 -16.60 19.46
C THR A 182 5.61 -16.78 18.39
N ASP A 183 6.85 -16.39 18.65
CA ASP A 183 7.95 -16.64 17.73
C ASP A 183 8.15 -18.14 17.51
N GLY A 184 8.27 -18.53 16.24
CA GLY A 184 8.35 -19.94 15.82
C GLY A 184 7.01 -20.66 15.62
N GLY A 185 5.88 -20.03 15.94
CA GLY A 185 4.55 -20.57 15.61
C GLY A 185 4.22 -20.53 14.11
N THR A 186 3.11 -21.19 13.73
CA THR A 186 2.61 -21.19 12.35
C THR A 186 1.82 -19.90 12.07
N TRP A 187 2.04 -19.30 10.90
CA TRP A 187 1.23 -18.19 10.41
C TRP A 187 -0.18 -18.66 10.07
N ARG A 188 -1.21 -17.98 10.58
CA ARG A 188 -2.62 -18.19 10.21
C ARG A 188 -3.15 -16.96 9.49
N VAL A 189 -4.06 -17.17 8.53
CA VAL A 189 -4.82 -16.08 7.91
C VAL A 189 -5.83 -15.58 8.93
N GLU A 190 -5.85 -14.26 9.14
CA GLU A 190 -6.89 -13.57 9.90
C GLU A 190 -7.83 -12.87 8.90
N ASP A 191 -9.12 -12.81 9.23
CA ASP A 191 -10.09 -12.10 8.39
C ASP A 191 -9.76 -10.61 8.38
N SER A 192 -9.44 -10.04 7.21
CA SER A 192 -9.12 -8.62 7.10
C SER A 192 -10.31 -7.70 7.35
N GLY A 193 -11.53 -8.24 7.45
CA GLY A 193 -12.72 -7.57 7.94
C GLY A 193 -12.53 -6.86 9.29
N VAL A 194 -11.62 -7.37 10.14
CA VAL A 194 -11.28 -6.74 11.43
C VAL A 194 -10.67 -5.34 11.28
N LEU A 195 -10.14 -4.99 10.10
CA LEU A 195 -9.57 -3.68 9.80
C LEU A 195 -10.63 -2.61 9.47
N PHE A 196 -11.89 -3.02 9.31
CA PHE A 196 -13.01 -2.16 8.90
C PHE A 196 -14.11 -2.08 9.98
N ALA A 197 -13.84 -2.61 11.18
CA ALA A 197 -14.77 -2.69 12.31
C ALA A 197 -14.54 -1.60 13.38
#